data_AF-A0A7C5HPQ1-F1
#
_entry.id   AF-A0A7C5HPQ1-F1
#
_cell.length_a   1.000
_cell.length_b   1.000
_cell.length_c   1.000
_cell.angle_alpha   90.00
_cell.angle_beta   90.00
_cell.angle_gamma   90.00
#
_symmetry.space_group_name_H-M   'P 1'
#
loop_
_entity.id
_entity.type
_entity.pdbx_description
1 polymer ?
#
loop_
_entity_poly.entity_id
_entity_poly.type
_entity_poly.pdbx_seq_one_letter_code
_entity_poly.pdbx_strand_id
1 'polypeptide(L)'
;MKETKKKKDEQIIVKADKNYRKKILLIAFTLIVIGFFLLRYFQALLNRLSTLAEESPGLAIKKAENSLKIIFFVMFLLSLGLCFYLYRLGTSILKSEQFPPPGIKVIKDTKLETGRKARSRGRMLQVLSILFLMMGVLVPITVSLILRNF
;
A
#
# COMPACT_ATOMS: atom_id res chain seq x y z
N MET A 1 -39.66 13.09 -31.82
CA MET A 1 -38.26 12.63 -31.66
C MET A 1 -37.78 12.74 -30.21
N LYS A 2 -38.53 12.20 -29.23
CA LYS A 2 -38.27 12.32 -27.77
C LYS A 2 -38.08 10.96 -27.06
N GLU A 3 -37.97 9.87 -27.80
CA GLU A 3 -37.95 8.50 -27.24
C GLU A 3 -36.53 7.93 -27.01
N THR A 4 -35.48 8.58 -27.47
CA THR A 4 -34.10 8.06 -27.35
C THR A 4 -33.43 8.33 -25.99
N LYS A 5 -34.10 8.99 -25.03
CA LYS A 5 -33.52 9.31 -23.70
C LYS A 5 -33.94 8.36 -22.56
N LYS A 6 -34.70 7.29 -22.83
CA LYS A 6 -35.28 6.42 -21.80
C LYS A 6 -34.66 5.02 -21.68
N LYS A 7 -33.43 4.82 -22.18
CA LYS A 7 -32.53 3.74 -21.75
C LYS A 7 -31.48 4.32 -20.79
N LYS A 8 -31.95 4.96 -19.73
CA LYS A 8 -31.12 5.53 -18.68
C LYS A 8 -30.66 4.38 -17.80
N ASP A 9 -29.51 3.81 -18.17
CA ASP A 9 -28.60 3.05 -17.32
C ASP A 9 -29.28 2.27 -16.19
N GLU A 10 -29.72 1.04 -16.46
CA GLU A 10 -29.72 0.03 -15.39
C GLU A 10 -28.26 -0.11 -14.95
N GLN A 11 -27.86 0.73 -13.99
CA GLN A 11 -26.52 0.72 -13.44
C GLN A 11 -26.35 -0.65 -12.79
N ILE A 12 -25.59 -1.52 -13.45
CA ILE A 12 -25.28 -2.84 -12.92
C ILE A 12 -24.48 -2.63 -11.63
N ILE A 13 -25.11 -2.93 -10.49
CA ILE A 13 -24.47 -2.84 -9.18
C ILE A 13 -23.83 -4.18 -8.87
N VAL A 14 -22.51 -4.18 -8.67
CA VAL A 14 -21.80 -5.33 -8.14
C VAL A 14 -22.01 -5.35 -6.63
N LYS A 15 -22.75 -6.35 -6.14
CA LYS A 15 -23.09 -6.49 -4.72
C LYS A 15 -21.87 -6.83 -3.86
N ALA A 16 -21.83 -6.27 -2.66
CA ALA A 16 -20.79 -6.55 -1.68
C ALA A 16 -20.79 -8.00 -1.18
N ASP A 17 -19.59 -8.58 -1.03
CA ASP A 17 -19.41 -9.88 -0.38
C ASP A 17 -19.14 -9.67 1.13
N LYS A 18 -20.12 -10.04 1.97
CA LYS A 18 -20.04 -9.91 3.44
C LYS A 18 -18.91 -10.73 4.05
N ASN A 19 -18.60 -11.90 3.49
CA ASN A 19 -17.53 -12.76 3.98
C ASN A 19 -16.16 -12.16 3.62
N TYR A 20 -16.04 -11.57 2.43
CA TYR A 20 -14.84 -10.84 2.03
C TYR A 20 -14.60 -9.61 2.92
N ARG A 21 -15.65 -8.86 3.26
CA ARG A 21 -15.57 -7.75 4.20
C ARG A 21 -15.02 -8.17 5.57
N LYS A 22 -15.50 -9.29 6.13
CA LYS A 22 -14.97 -9.83 7.40
C LYS A 22 -13.48 -10.16 7.30
N LYS A 23 -13.04 -10.79 6.21
CA LYS A 23 -11.62 -11.11 5.98
C LYS A 23 -10.75 -9.85 5.93
N ILE A 24 -11.19 -8.81 5.22
CA ILE A 24 -10.46 -7.54 5.15
C ILE A 24 -10.40 -6.85 6.51
N LEU A 25 -11.49 -6.85 7.26
CA LEU A 25 -11.50 -6.30 8.62
C LEU A 25 -10.53 -7.05 9.54
N LEU A 26 -10.48 -8.38 9.44
CA LEU A 26 -9.53 -9.20 10.20
C LEU A 26 -8.08 -8.89 9.81
N ILE A 27 -7.78 -8.81 8.52
CA ILE A 27 -6.44 -8.41 8.03
C ILE A 27 -6.06 -7.01 8.54
N ALA A 28 -6.98 -6.04 8.43
CA ALA A 28 -6.76 -4.67 8.91
C ALA A 28 -6.51 -4.64 10.42
N PHE A 29 -7.31 -5.37 11.20
CA PHE A 29 -7.11 -5.50 12.65
C PHE A 29 -5.75 -6.11 12.97
N THR A 30 -5.36 -7.20 12.31
CA THR A 30 -4.03 -7.81 12.47
C THR A 30 -2.90 -6.83 12.16
N LEU A 31 -3.01 -6.05 11.07
CA LEU A 31 -2.01 -5.03 10.72
C LEU A 31 -1.91 -3.93 11.79
N ILE A 32 -3.03 -3.51 12.38
CA ILE A 32 -3.04 -2.53 13.48
C ILE A 32 -2.33 -3.09 14.71
N VAL A 33 -2.63 -4.34 15.08
CA VAL A 33 -1.98 -5.01 16.22
C VAL A 33 -0.46 -5.14 15.99
N ILE A 34 -0.04 -5.58 14.81
CA ILE A 34 1.38 -5.64 14.42
C ILE A 34 2.03 -4.26 14.49
N GLY A 35 1.37 -3.23 13.96
CA GLY A 35 1.85 -1.85 14.00
C GLY A 35 2.05 -1.35 15.44
N PHE A 36 1.12 -1.65 16.34
CA PHE A 36 1.25 -1.31 17.76
C PHE A 36 2.47 -1.96 18.41
N PHE A 37 2.69 -3.27 18.18
CA PHE A 37 3.86 -3.97 18.71
C PHE A 37 5.17 -3.44 18.12
N LEU A 38 5.21 -3.12 16.83
CA LEU A 38 6.37 -2.51 16.17
C LEU A 38 6.71 -1.15 16.77
N LEU A 39 5.71 -0.31 17.04
CA LEU A 39 5.93 0.99 17.69
C LEU A 39 6.50 0.84 19.10
N ARG A 40 5.98 -0.12 19.89
CA ARG A 40 6.50 -0.41 21.23
C ARG A 40 7.94 -0.94 21.19
N TYR A 41 8.23 -1.83 20.24
CA TYR A 41 9.59 -2.31 19.99
C TYR A 41 10.55 -1.17 19.62
N PHE A 42 10.12 -0.27 18.73
CA PHE A 42 10.94 0.85 18.28
C PHE A 42 11.23 1.84 19.41
N GLN A 43 10.25 2.14 20.27
CA GLN A 43 10.47 2.93 21.49
C GLN A 43 11.52 2.29 22.41
N ALA A 44 11.41 0.97 22.65
CA ALA A 44 12.37 0.25 23.47
C ALA A 44 13.78 0.25 22.84
N LEU A 45 13.86 0.14 21.51
CA LEU A 45 15.11 0.22 20.78
C LEU A 45 15.75 1.60 20.91
N LEU A 46 14.98 2.68 20.75
CA LEU A 46 15.48 4.06 20.89
C LEU A 46 16.03 4.32 22.29
N ASN A 47 15.35 3.86 23.34
CA ASN A 47 15.83 4.01 24.73
C ASN A 47 17.13 3.22 24.97
N ARG A 48 17.30 2.07 24.30
CA ARG A 48 18.55 1.29 24.35
C ARG A 48 19.68 1.96 23.57
N LEU A 49 19.36 2.68 22.51
CA LEU A 49 20.34 3.41 21.72
C LEU A 49 20.79 4.69 22.44
N SER A 50 19.90 5.38 23.15
CA SER A 50 20.27 6.58 23.93
C SER A 50 21.22 6.24 25.07
N THR A 51 20.95 5.16 25.80
CA THR A 51 21.85 4.64 26.86
C THR A 51 23.20 4.20 26.29
N LEU A 52 23.21 3.47 25.18
CA LEU A 52 24.48 3.09 24.51
C LEU A 52 25.26 4.30 23.97
N ALA A 53 24.58 5.38 23.58
CA ALA A 53 25.24 6.57 23.05
C ALA A 53 26.02 7.32 24.14
N GLU A 54 25.56 7.26 25.40
CA GLU A 54 26.26 7.83 26.56
C GLU A 54 27.52 7.02 26.91
N GLU A 55 27.47 5.69 26.78
CA GLU A 55 28.60 4.80 27.11
C GLU A 55 29.63 4.67 25.98
N SER A 56 29.17 4.59 24.72
CA SER A 56 30.00 4.29 23.56
C SER A 56 29.35 4.77 22.25
N PRO A 57 29.57 6.03 21.85
CA PRO A 57 28.94 6.65 20.69
C PRO A 57 29.10 5.85 19.38
N GLY A 58 30.29 5.28 19.15
CA GLY A 58 30.57 4.53 17.92
C GLY A 58 29.78 3.22 17.79
N LEU A 59 29.56 2.51 18.91
CA LEU A 59 28.75 1.29 18.91
C LEU A 59 27.26 1.59 18.77
N ALA A 60 26.80 2.71 19.34
CA ALA A 60 25.42 3.19 19.21
C ALA A 60 25.07 3.49 17.74
N ILE A 61 25.93 4.22 17.02
CA ILE A 61 25.73 4.55 15.59
C ILE A 61 25.64 3.27 14.74
N LYS A 62 26.58 2.34 14.92
CA LYS A 62 26.60 1.08 14.13
C LYS A 62 25.34 0.24 14.37
N LYS A 63 24.84 0.20 15.61
CA LYS A 63 23.61 -0.54 15.96
C LYS A 63 22.35 0.15 15.43
N ALA A 64 22.32 1.49 15.43
CA ALA A 64 21.24 2.27 14.83
C ALA A 64 21.19 2.06 13.30
N GLU A 65 22.33 2.10 12.62
CA GLU A 65 22.43 1.86 11.18
C GLU A 65 21.91 0.47 10.79
N ASN A 66 22.35 -0.58 11.50
CA ASN A 66 21.88 -1.94 11.23
C ASN A 66 20.37 -2.09 11.46
N SER A 67 19.85 -1.45 12.51
CA SER A 67 18.41 -1.47 12.81
C SER A 67 17.60 -0.76 11.73
N LEU A 68 18.05 0.40 11.26
CA LEU A 68 17.42 1.14 10.16
C LEU A 68 17.41 0.34 8.86
N LYS A 69 18.50 -0.35 8.52
CA LYS A 69 18.57 -1.23 7.34
C LYS A 69 17.50 -2.32 7.38
N ILE A 70 17.35 -2.99 8.53
CA ILE A 70 16.32 -4.04 8.71
C ILE A 70 14.91 -3.43 8.55
N ILE A 71 14.66 -2.27 9.18
CA ILE A 71 13.35 -1.60 9.08
C ILE A 71 13.03 -1.22 7.63
N PHE A 72 13.96 -0.58 6.93
CA PHE A 72 13.77 -0.22 5.53
C PHE A 72 13.57 -1.43 4.64
N PHE A 73 14.29 -2.52 4.88
CA PHE A 73 14.12 -3.77 4.14
C PHE A 73 12.71 -4.35 4.31
N VAL A 74 12.20 -4.40 5.56
CA VAL A 74 10.83 -4.87 5.84
C VAL A 74 9.79 -3.93 5.19
N MET A 75 9.96 -2.61 5.30
CA MET A 75 9.05 -1.65 4.67
C MET A 75 9.07 -1.75 3.15
N PHE A 76 10.23 -1.99 2.54
CA PHE A 76 10.37 -2.21 1.11
C PHE A 76 9.60 -3.46 0.66
N LEU A 77 9.74 -4.58 1.36
CA LEU A 77 9.00 -5.83 1.06
C LEU A 77 7.47 -5.63 1.12
N LEU A 78 6.98 -4.95 2.16
CA LEU A 78 5.55 -4.65 2.30
C LEU A 78 5.05 -3.74 1.18
N SER A 79 5.84 -2.70 0.85
CA SER A 79 5.53 -1.76 -0.22
C SER A 79 5.52 -2.46 -1.58
N LEU A 80 6.46 -3.38 -1.83
CA LEU A 80 6.55 -4.15 -3.07
C LEU A 80 5.31 -5.00 -3.30
N GLY A 81 4.83 -5.69 -2.26
CA GLY A 81 3.58 -6.46 -2.32
C GLY A 81 2.36 -5.59 -2.65
N LEU A 82 2.25 -4.42 -2.02
CA LEU A 82 1.19 -3.46 -2.30
C LEU A 82 1.27 -2.91 -3.73
N CYS A 83 2.46 -2.53 -4.19
CA CYS A 83 2.69 -2.03 -5.54
C CYS A 83 2.30 -3.09 -6.58
N PHE A 84 2.74 -4.34 -6.40
CA PHE A 84 2.38 -5.44 -7.27
C PHE A 84 0.87 -5.67 -7.34
N TYR A 85 0.19 -5.64 -6.19
CA TYR A 85 -1.27 -5.74 -6.14
C TYR A 85 -1.96 -4.60 -6.90
N LEU A 86 -1.58 -3.35 -6.66
CA LEU A 86 -2.16 -2.17 -7.32
C LEU A 86 -1.91 -2.20 -8.83
N TYR A 87 -0.70 -2.55 -9.25
CA TYR A 87 -0.33 -2.66 -10.66
C TYR A 87 -1.13 -3.76 -11.37
N ARG A 88 -1.24 -4.95 -10.75
CA ARG A 88 -2.04 -6.07 -11.27
C ARG A 88 -3.52 -5.69 -11.35
N LEU A 89 -4.05 -5.01 -10.34
CA LEU A 89 -5.44 -4.54 -10.33
C LEU A 89 -5.69 -3.53 -11.45
N GLY A 90 -4.82 -2.52 -11.58
CA GLY A 90 -4.89 -1.54 -12.66
C GLY A 90 -4.82 -2.19 -14.05
N THR A 91 -3.93 -3.15 -14.24
CA THR A 91 -3.80 -3.93 -15.48
C THR A 91 -5.07 -4.73 -15.79
N SER A 92 -5.69 -5.36 -14.78
CA SER A 92 -6.94 -6.09 -14.95
C SER A 92 -8.10 -5.17 -15.36
N ILE A 93 -8.17 -3.97 -14.78
CA ILE A 93 -9.15 -2.94 -15.16
C ILE A 93 -8.93 -2.47 -16.60
N LEU A 94 -7.68 -2.26 -17.01
CA LEU A 94 -7.37 -1.85 -18.39
C LEU A 94 -7.70 -2.94 -19.41
N LYS A 95 -7.42 -4.21 -19.09
CA LYS A 95 -7.72 -5.35 -19.97
C LYS A 95 -9.23 -5.60 -20.12
N SER A 96 -9.99 -5.41 -19.05
CA SER A 96 -11.45 -5.64 -19.05
C SER A 96 -12.28 -4.40 -19.38
N GLU A 97 -11.63 -3.23 -19.48
CA GLU A 97 -12.25 -1.91 -19.65
C GLU A 97 -13.41 -1.59 -18.69
N GLN A 98 -13.43 -2.24 -17.52
CA GLN A 98 -14.47 -2.07 -16.51
C GLN A 98 -13.90 -2.03 -15.08
N PHE A 99 -14.58 -1.29 -14.21
CA PHE A 99 -14.29 -1.21 -12.79
C PHE A 99 -15.57 -1.51 -11.99
N PRO A 100 -15.55 -2.44 -11.03
CA PRO A 100 -14.46 -3.38 -10.72
C PRO A 100 -14.19 -4.35 -11.88
N PRO A 101 -12.98 -4.90 -12.01
CA PRO A 101 -12.71 -5.91 -13.03
C PRO A 101 -13.49 -7.20 -12.72
N PRO A 102 -13.75 -8.05 -13.74
CA PRO A 102 -14.57 -9.23 -13.58
C PRO A 102 -13.92 -10.22 -12.59
N GLY A 103 -14.76 -10.86 -11.76
CA GLY A 103 -14.33 -11.86 -10.77
C GLY A 103 -13.74 -11.30 -9.47
N ILE A 104 -13.61 -9.98 -9.32
CA ILE A 104 -13.17 -9.37 -8.06
C ILE A 104 -14.35 -9.17 -7.09
N LYS A 105 -14.09 -9.48 -5.81
CA LYS A 105 -15.02 -9.24 -4.71
C LYS A 105 -14.93 -7.80 -4.23
N VAL A 106 -16.08 -7.17 -4.03
CA VAL A 106 -16.16 -5.79 -3.54
C VAL A 106 -16.63 -5.75 -2.08
N ILE A 107 -16.14 -4.77 -1.33
CA ILE A 107 -16.44 -4.59 0.11
C ILE A 107 -17.76 -3.83 0.32
N LYS A 108 -18.09 -2.95 -0.65
CA LYS A 108 -19.30 -2.15 -0.71
C LYS A 108 -19.92 -2.30 -2.08
N ASP A 109 -21.23 -2.13 -2.15
CA ASP A 109 -21.95 -2.11 -3.42
C ASP A 109 -21.28 -1.08 -4.34
N THR A 110 -20.74 -1.56 -5.45
CA THR A 110 -19.92 -0.76 -6.36
C THR A 110 -20.59 -0.71 -7.70
N LYS A 111 -20.81 0.50 -8.20
CA LYS A 111 -21.35 0.70 -9.55
C LYS A 111 -20.34 0.22 -10.57
N LEU A 112 -20.81 -0.58 -11.52
CA LEU A 112 -20.00 -0.98 -12.67
C LEU A 112 -19.76 0.26 -13.54
N GLU A 113 -18.51 0.66 -13.67
CA GLU A 113 -18.09 1.72 -14.57
C GLU A 113 -17.34 1.12 -15.75
N THR A 114 -17.62 1.57 -16.96
CA THR A 114 -17.00 1.05 -18.19
C THR A 114 -16.35 2.18 -19.00
N GLY A 115 -15.53 1.79 -19.99
CA GLY A 115 -14.98 2.71 -20.98
C GLY A 115 -13.95 3.68 -20.42
N ARG A 116 -14.07 4.99 -20.73
CA ARG A 116 -13.03 5.98 -20.43
C ARG A 116 -12.79 6.18 -18.93
N LYS A 117 -13.85 6.10 -18.10
CA LYS A 117 -13.75 6.24 -16.64
C LYS A 117 -13.00 5.07 -16.01
N ALA A 118 -13.34 3.83 -16.40
CA ALA A 118 -12.62 2.63 -15.97
C ALA A 118 -11.14 2.68 -16.37
N ARG A 119 -10.84 3.06 -17.62
CA ARG A 119 -9.46 3.20 -18.11
C ARG A 119 -8.66 4.26 -17.34
N SER A 120 -9.29 5.37 -16.95
CA SER A 120 -8.63 6.38 -16.11
C SER A 120 -8.25 5.82 -14.73
N ARG A 121 -9.17 5.09 -14.08
CA ARG A 121 -8.90 4.44 -12.79
C ARG A 121 -7.79 3.39 -12.88
N GLY A 122 -7.80 2.58 -13.93
CA GLY A 122 -6.74 1.59 -14.18
C GLY A 122 -5.37 2.24 -14.31
N ARG A 123 -5.26 3.32 -15.09
CA ARG A 123 -4.01 4.10 -15.23
C ARG A 123 -3.59 4.77 -13.94
N MET A 124 -4.53 5.37 -13.20
CA MET A 124 -4.25 6.00 -11.90
C MET A 124 -3.64 4.99 -10.92
N LEU A 125 -4.18 3.77 -10.86
CA LEU A 125 -3.63 2.70 -10.01
C LEU A 125 -2.22 2.29 -10.41
N GLN A 126 -1.94 2.17 -11.71
CA GLN A 126 -0.59 1.89 -12.20
C GLN A 126 0.39 3.01 -11.86
N VAL A 127 0.03 4.27 -12.11
CA VAL A 127 0.88 5.42 -11.75
C VAL A 127 1.16 5.44 -10.24
N LEU A 128 0.12 5.25 -9.42
CA LEU A 128 0.27 5.22 -7.97
C LEU A 128 1.19 4.08 -7.51
N SER A 129 1.10 2.90 -8.15
CA SER A 129 2.00 1.78 -7.84
C SER A 129 3.46 2.08 -8.17
N ILE A 130 3.73 2.77 -9.28
CA ILE A 130 5.09 3.16 -9.67
C ILE A 130 5.63 4.22 -8.71
N LEU A 131 4.81 5.21 -8.33
CA LEU A 131 5.19 6.23 -7.36
C LEU A 131 5.55 5.62 -6.00
N PHE A 132 4.74 4.68 -5.50
CA PHE A 132 5.06 3.99 -4.25
C PHE A 132 6.34 3.17 -4.35
N LEU A 133 6.57 2.48 -5.47
CA LEU A 133 7.81 1.73 -5.68
C LEU A 133 9.03 2.65 -5.69
N MET A 134 8.93 3.80 -6.38
CA MET A 134 9.99 4.81 -6.39
C MET A 134 10.29 5.34 -4.98
N MET A 135 9.27 5.68 -4.20
CA MET A 135 9.47 6.15 -2.82
C MET A 135 10.11 5.07 -1.93
N GLY A 136 9.68 3.81 -2.09
CA GLY A 136 10.23 2.67 -1.37
C GLY A 136 11.72 2.42 -1.64
N VAL A 137 12.25 2.88 -2.77
CA VAL A 137 13.67 2.76 -3.14
C VAL A 137 14.44 4.05 -2.82
N LEU A 138 13.87 5.22 -3.12
CA LEU A 138 14.55 6.50 -2.96
C LEU A 138 14.82 6.83 -1.48
N VAL A 139 13.87 6.57 -0.58
CA VAL A 139 14.04 6.91 0.85
C VAL A 139 15.19 6.13 1.51
N PRO A 140 15.31 4.80 1.36
CA PRO A 140 16.46 4.08 1.90
C PRO A 140 17.80 4.56 1.30
N ILE A 141 17.84 4.88 0.01
CA ILE A 141 19.06 5.37 -0.65
C ILE A 141 19.47 6.73 -0.07
N THR A 142 18.54 7.69 0.04
CA THR A 142 18.86 9.02 0.56
C THR A 142 19.32 8.94 2.01
N VAL A 143 18.67 8.13 2.85
CA VAL A 143 19.08 7.93 4.24
C VAL A 143 20.48 7.29 4.30
N SER A 144 20.76 6.29 3.46
CA SER A 144 22.08 5.66 3.39
C SER A 144 23.17 6.63 2.94
N LEU A 145 22.88 7.54 2.02
CA LEU A 145 23.83 8.57 1.57
C LEU A 145 24.10 9.59 2.67
N ILE A 146 23.07 10.01 3.40
CA ILE A 146 23.20 10.95 4.52
C ILE A 146 24.07 10.31 5.62
N LEU A 147 23.79 9.07 6.01
CA LEU A 147 24.56 8.36 7.04
C LEU A 147 26.03 8.13 6.67
N ARG A 148 26.37 8.08 5.37
CA ARG A 148 27.75 7.92 4.91
C ARG A 148 28.58 9.20 5.03
N ASN A 149 27.92 10.35 5.10
CA ASN A 149 28.56 11.67 5.16
C ASN A 149 28.81 12.17 6.59
N PHE A 150 28.41 11.40 7.61
CA PHE A 150 28.69 11.63 9.03
C PHE A 150 29.75 10.64 9.53
#